data_AF-A0A350ESC2-F1
#
_entry.id   AF-A0A350ESC2-F1
#
_cell.length_a   1.000
_cell.length_b   1.000
_cell.length_c   1.000
_cell.angle_alpha   90.00
_cell.angle_beta   90.00
_cell.angle_gamma   90.00
#
_symmetry.space_group_name_H-M   'P 1'
#
loop_
_entity.id
_entity.type
_entity.pdbx_description
1 polymer ?
#
loop_
_entity_poly.entity_id
_entity_poly.type
_entity_poly.pdbx_seq_one_letter_code
_entity_poly.pdbx_strand_id
1 'polypeptide(L)'
;MLIRRHFGLDCGPIDEFATIGRLETGLASPGELLHLSRSMGMHVTKARGSIWLAIVLGMILESVGAPGATPFVPPENPSRFVIAVEKSEATSSMDDDIRQTVFDLVYRGANGHMPDGSVFEIWTFGDTTTLRGFVPQMLSPDNRLQKASLASAWVRSATNSGPTDIVELGDHLKGAVALGYELTLFLVTAPVTRLEGIPRVDQINGFLDANAERMIASRRPFVTALRIQDGQIVAHSVNDSVFTMSVPPMPVSALTDQERETLFAEARRARAERDKPPEEVKPVVAVVTPPVRRVDPGIPDEEREGAIILRGNPRNTESTPGEGQSPKVGAAANEAPAVSQTGPDARPEESAASTNPATPKPSVVTEPVNDSPASVGSGNETAGSPPTVLPSTNQGGIGESDTFGSSATAVSPGNTSLPPGDSSALSPIAANPGTWLTAGGLFVAGLCFFVVAGLLAWVLLRRAKASAGPSYITRSIDESSRR
;
A
#
# COMPACT_ATOMS: atom_id res chain seq x y z
N MET A 1 11.20 -27.02 36.03
CA MET A 1 9.85 -26.63 35.59
C MET A 1 10.03 -25.83 34.30
N LEU A 2 10.17 -26.42 33.11
CA LEU A 2 9.30 -27.32 32.33
C LEU A 2 7.91 -26.71 32.06
N ILE A 3 7.73 -26.12 30.87
CA ILE A 3 6.83 -26.61 29.81
C ILE A 3 7.31 -26.05 28.46
N ARG A 4 7.69 -26.96 27.59
CA ARG A 4 8.06 -26.81 26.17
C ARG A 4 6.88 -27.45 25.41
N ARG A 5 6.21 -26.73 24.51
CA ARG A 5 5.22 -27.35 23.61
C ARG A 5 5.54 -27.02 22.15
N HIS A 6 5.77 -28.10 21.41
CA HIS A 6 5.92 -28.19 19.98
C HIS A 6 4.58 -27.94 19.27
N PHE A 7 4.60 -27.21 18.16
CA PHE A 7 3.67 -27.40 17.05
C PHE A 7 4.49 -27.53 15.78
N GLY A 8 4.52 -28.74 15.24
CA GLY A 8 4.92 -29.03 13.87
C GLY A 8 3.65 -29.34 13.08
N LEU A 9 3.45 -28.63 11.97
CA LEU A 9 2.43 -28.95 10.98
C LEU A 9 3.13 -29.13 9.63
N ASP A 10 3.22 -30.40 9.22
CA ASP A 10 3.57 -30.83 7.87
C ASP A 10 2.49 -30.38 6.89
N CYS A 11 2.90 -29.69 5.81
CA CYS A 11 2.06 -29.41 4.66
C CYS A 11 2.48 -30.33 3.50
N GLY A 12 1.60 -31.27 3.14
CA GLY A 12 1.77 -32.12 1.96
C GLY A 12 1.42 -31.40 0.64
N PRO A 13 1.87 -31.93 -0.52
CA PRO A 13 1.68 -31.31 -1.82
C PRO A 13 0.30 -31.60 -2.43
N ILE A 14 -0.27 -30.61 -3.11
CA ILE A 14 -1.54 -30.70 -3.87
C ILE A 14 -1.18 -30.72 -5.36
N ASP A 15 -1.37 -31.86 -6.00
CA ASP A 15 -1.23 -32.04 -7.45
C ASP A 15 -2.54 -31.73 -8.21
N GLU A 16 -2.39 -30.84 -9.20
CA GLU A 16 -2.72 -31.03 -10.61
C GLU A 16 -4.15 -31.51 -11.02
N PHE A 17 -4.94 -30.56 -11.57
CA PHE A 17 -6.09 -30.85 -12.44
C PHE A 17 -6.00 -30.02 -13.73
N ALA A 18 -5.81 -30.68 -14.89
CA ALA A 18 -6.31 -30.20 -16.18
C ALA A 18 -6.25 -31.30 -17.26
N THR A 19 -7.37 -32.00 -17.45
CA THR A 19 -7.63 -32.87 -18.61
C THR A 19 -8.44 -32.08 -19.65
N ILE A 20 -7.89 -31.82 -20.83
CA ILE A 20 -8.63 -31.25 -21.97
C ILE A 20 -8.81 -32.33 -23.04
N GLY A 21 -10.07 -32.75 -23.22
CA GLY A 21 -10.51 -33.66 -24.26
C GLY A 21 -10.64 -32.98 -25.62
N ARG A 22 -10.04 -33.62 -26.62
CA ARG A 22 -10.04 -33.30 -28.05
C ARG A 22 -11.23 -34.03 -28.69
N LEU A 23 -12.11 -33.33 -29.42
CA LEU A 23 -13.15 -33.96 -30.23
C LEU A 23 -13.11 -33.49 -31.68
N GLU A 24 -13.31 -34.48 -32.54
CA GLU A 24 -13.02 -34.54 -33.95
C GLU A 24 -14.06 -33.84 -34.83
N THR A 25 -13.59 -33.38 -35.98
CA THR A 25 -14.38 -32.78 -37.06
C THR A 25 -14.99 -33.86 -37.95
N GLY A 26 -16.32 -33.93 -38.03
CA GLY A 26 -17.06 -34.70 -39.03
C GLY A 26 -17.50 -33.82 -40.20
N LEU A 27 -17.02 -34.14 -41.41
CA LEU A 27 -17.48 -33.61 -42.69
C LEU A 27 -18.81 -34.26 -43.11
N ALA A 28 -19.75 -33.46 -43.62
CA ALA A 28 -20.86 -33.94 -44.44
C ALA A 28 -21.10 -33.01 -45.64
N SER A 29 -21.48 -33.66 -46.74
CA SER A 29 -21.50 -33.29 -48.16
C SER A 29 -22.56 -32.24 -48.55
N PRO A 30 -22.36 -31.46 -49.65
CA PRO A 30 -23.34 -30.50 -50.15
C PRO A 30 -24.25 -31.14 -51.21
N GLY A 31 -25.56 -31.04 -51.01
CA GLY A 31 -26.56 -31.47 -51.98
C GLY A 31 -27.84 -30.65 -51.85
N GLU A 32 -28.15 -29.93 -52.92
CA GLU A 32 -29.48 -29.49 -53.35
C GLU A 32 -30.39 -28.77 -52.34
N LEU A 33 -30.61 -27.47 -52.58
CA LEU A 33 -31.97 -26.93 -52.78
C LEU A 33 -31.89 -25.47 -53.23
N LEU A 34 -31.82 -25.31 -54.55
CA LEU A 34 -32.32 -24.13 -55.24
C LEU A 34 -33.86 -24.16 -55.18
N HIS A 35 -34.47 -23.09 -54.69
CA HIS A 35 -35.58 -22.35 -55.32
C HIS A 35 -36.45 -21.63 -54.27
N LEU A 36 -36.92 -20.45 -54.67
CA LEU A 36 -37.87 -19.56 -53.99
C LEU A 36 -37.33 -18.73 -52.81
N SER A 37 -36.87 -17.52 -53.10
CA SER A 37 -37.73 -16.35 -52.88
C SER A 37 -37.06 -15.09 -53.43
N ARG A 38 -37.49 -14.76 -54.65
CA ARG A 38 -37.32 -13.46 -55.28
C ARG A 38 -38.60 -12.70 -54.92
N SER A 39 -38.49 -11.57 -54.20
CA SER A 39 -39.37 -10.39 -54.30
C SER A 39 -39.55 -9.68 -52.96
N MET A 40 -39.06 -8.43 -52.90
CA MET A 40 -39.60 -7.24 -52.22
C MET A 40 -38.52 -6.44 -51.47
N GLY A 41 -38.40 -5.16 -51.85
CA GLY A 41 -37.91 -4.13 -50.92
C GLY A 41 -36.58 -3.44 -51.23
N MET A 42 -36.21 -3.21 -52.50
CA MET A 42 -35.34 -2.06 -52.81
C MET A 42 -36.14 -0.78 -52.55
N HIS A 43 -35.59 0.15 -51.75
CA HIS A 43 -35.91 1.60 -51.64
C HIS A 43 -35.87 2.19 -50.21
N VAL A 44 -35.21 1.57 -49.21
CA VAL A 44 -34.95 2.23 -47.91
C VAL A 44 -33.52 2.01 -47.38
N THR A 45 -32.51 2.09 -48.24
CA THR A 45 -31.10 1.86 -47.80
C THR A 45 -30.17 3.05 -47.98
N LYS A 46 -30.58 4.16 -48.61
CA LYS A 46 -29.71 5.34 -48.80
C LYS A 46 -29.78 6.40 -47.70
N ALA A 47 -30.84 6.45 -46.88
CA ALA A 47 -31.00 7.50 -45.87
C ALA A 47 -30.32 7.22 -44.51
N ARG A 48 -29.99 5.96 -44.20
CA ARG A 48 -29.46 5.58 -42.87
C ARG A 48 -27.93 5.76 -42.76
N GLY A 49 -27.21 5.76 -43.88
CA GLY A 49 -25.76 5.97 -43.88
C GLY A 49 -25.34 7.41 -43.59
N SER A 50 -26.16 8.40 -44.01
CA SER A 50 -25.84 9.82 -43.83
C SER A 50 -25.94 10.29 -42.37
N ILE A 51 -26.81 9.66 -41.57
CA ILE A 51 -27.00 10.02 -40.16
C ILE A 51 -25.79 9.57 -39.33
N TRP A 52 -25.23 8.39 -39.61
CA TRP A 52 -24.03 7.91 -38.92
C TRP A 52 -22.80 8.75 -39.25
N LEU A 53 -22.66 9.22 -40.50
CA LEU A 53 -21.55 10.10 -40.88
C LEU A 53 -21.64 11.46 -40.15
N ALA A 54 -22.83 12.03 -40.00
CA ALA A 54 -23.03 13.30 -39.28
C ALA A 54 -22.74 13.16 -37.77
N ILE A 55 -23.08 12.02 -37.15
CA ILE A 55 -22.77 11.76 -35.73
C ILE A 55 -21.26 11.61 -35.53
N VAL A 56 -20.57 10.88 -36.41
CA VAL A 56 -19.11 10.73 -36.33
C VAL A 56 -18.41 12.07 -36.59
N LEU A 57 -18.89 12.87 -37.54
CA LEU A 57 -18.32 14.19 -37.84
C LEU A 57 -18.60 15.21 -36.71
N GLY A 58 -19.76 15.12 -36.06
CA GLY A 58 -20.09 15.92 -34.87
C GLY A 58 -19.17 15.61 -33.68
N MET A 59 -18.86 14.33 -33.43
CA MET A 59 -17.92 13.94 -32.38
C MET A 59 -16.47 14.38 -32.67
N ILE A 60 -16.08 14.52 -33.94
CA ILE A 60 -14.74 14.99 -34.31
C ILE A 60 -14.61 16.51 -34.11
N LEU A 61 -15.69 17.29 -34.32
CA LEU A 61 -15.64 18.75 -34.15
C LEU A 61 -15.66 19.22 -32.68
N GLU A 62 -16.23 18.44 -31.75
CA GLU A 62 -16.23 18.80 -30.31
C GLU A 62 -14.90 18.50 -29.61
N SER A 63 -13.94 17.85 -30.27
CA SER A 63 -12.60 17.61 -29.71
C SER A 63 -11.67 18.83 -29.79
N VAL A 64 -12.07 19.92 -30.46
CA VAL A 64 -11.23 21.11 -30.65
C VAL A 64 -11.54 22.13 -29.57
N GLY A 65 -10.84 22.03 -28.44
CA GLY A 65 -10.80 23.12 -27.46
C GLY A 65 -11.00 22.72 -26.01
N ALA A 66 -10.51 21.56 -25.57
CA ALA A 66 -10.23 21.41 -24.14
C ALA A 66 -9.23 22.53 -23.77
N PRO A 67 -9.59 23.46 -22.86
CA PRO A 67 -8.69 24.53 -22.44
C PRO A 67 -7.38 23.87 -21.99
N GLY A 68 -6.28 24.27 -22.62
CA GLY A 68 -4.99 23.59 -22.48
C GLY A 68 -4.68 23.37 -21.01
N ALA A 69 -4.59 22.11 -20.60
CA ALA A 69 -4.16 21.74 -19.27
C ALA A 69 -2.81 22.43 -19.04
N THR A 70 -2.79 23.38 -18.10
CA THR A 70 -1.55 24.05 -17.72
C THR A 70 -0.55 22.97 -17.31
N PRO A 71 0.66 22.95 -17.86
CA PRO A 71 1.64 21.93 -17.53
C PRO A 71 1.85 21.91 -16.03
N PHE A 72 1.70 20.74 -15.41
CA PHE A 72 1.92 20.55 -13.99
C PHE A 72 3.41 20.85 -13.69
N VAL A 73 3.67 21.96 -12.99
CA VAL A 73 5.00 22.29 -12.48
C VAL A 73 5.09 21.72 -11.06
N PRO A 74 5.99 20.76 -10.80
CA PRO A 74 6.18 20.23 -9.46
C PRO A 74 6.58 21.36 -8.50
N PRO A 75 6.08 21.36 -7.25
CA PRO A 75 6.56 22.29 -6.24
C PRO A 75 8.07 22.07 -6.02
N GLU A 76 8.80 23.14 -5.73
CA GLU A 76 10.25 23.09 -5.50
C GLU A 76 10.62 22.12 -4.35
N ASN A 77 9.73 22.03 -3.35
CA ASN A 77 9.87 21.13 -2.20
C ASN A 77 8.58 20.33 -2.02
N PRO A 78 8.41 19.17 -2.69
CA PRO A 78 7.21 18.37 -2.54
C PRO A 78 7.14 17.76 -1.14
N SER A 79 5.93 17.77 -0.55
CA SER A 79 5.66 17.08 0.71
C SER A 79 6.01 15.59 0.57
N ARG A 80 6.71 15.05 1.56
CA ARG A 80 7.21 13.67 1.54
C ARG A 80 6.38 12.76 2.42
N PHE A 81 6.05 11.60 1.86
CA PHE A 81 5.29 10.56 2.52
C PHE A 81 6.05 9.25 2.46
N VAL A 82 6.09 8.53 3.57
CA VAL A 82 6.61 7.16 3.62
C VAL A 82 5.47 6.26 4.03
N ILE A 83 5.29 5.15 3.32
CA ILE A 83 4.37 4.08 3.72
C ILE A 83 5.25 2.91 4.16
N ALA A 84 5.40 2.72 5.47
CA ALA A 84 6.12 1.59 6.03
C ALA A 84 5.16 0.43 6.25
N VAL A 85 5.39 -0.68 5.56
CA VAL A 85 4.53 -1.86 5.58
C VAL A 85 5.22 -2.99 6.32
N GLU A 86 4.57 -3.52 7.34
CA GLU A 86 5.05 -4.70 8.03
C GLU A 86 4.94 -5.94 7.12
N LYS A 87 6.02 -6.73 7.08
CA LYS A 87 6.18 -7.97 6.33
C LYS A 87 6.71 -9.06 7.24
N SER A 88 5.89 -9.45 8.21
CA SER A 88 6.18 -10.47 9.23
C SER A 88 5.25 -11.67 9.13
N GLU A 89 5.50 -12.71 9.93
CA GLU A 89 4.58 -13.85 10.07
C GLU A 89 3.18 -13.40 10.51
N ALA A 90 3.08 -12.39 11.40
CA ALA A 90 1.82 -11.85 11.89
C ALA A 90 0.96 -11.24 10.77
N THR A 91 1.61 -10.67 9.74
CA THR A 91 0.95 -10.08 8.57
C THR A 91 0.61 -11.06 7.47
N SER A 92 1.17 -12.28 7.49
CA SER A 92 1.01 -13.26 6.41
C SER A 92 -0.46 -13.61 6.10
N SER A 93 -1.28 -13.72 7.15
CA SER A 93 -2.72 -14.01 7.05
C SER A 93 -3.57 -12.82 6.56
N MET A 94 -2.98 -11.63 6.44
CA MET A 94 -3.63 -10.36 6.09
C MET A 94 -3.02 -9.73 4.83
N ASP A 95 -2.22 -10.47 4.04
CA ASP A 95 -1.46 -9.88 2.92
C ASP A 95 -2.37 -9.18 1.90
N ASP A 96 -3.53 -9.76 1.59
CA ASP A 96 -4.50 -9.13 0.68
C ASP A 96 -5.07 -7.82 1.25
N ASP A 97 -5.42 -7.77 2.54
CA ASP A 97 -5.95 -6.58 3.21
C ASP A 97 -4.87 -5.48 3.35
N ILE A 98 -3.61 -5.86 3.59
CA ILE A 98 -2.47 -4.92 3.60
C ILE A 98 -2.25 -4.32 2.21
N ARG A 99 -2.25 -5.15 1.17
CA ARG A 99 -2.11 -4.70 -0.21
C ARG A 99 -3.24 -3.77 -0.64
N GLN A 100 -4.46 -4.06 -0.22
CA GLN A 100 -5.61 -3.21 -0.47
C GLN A 100 -5.53 -1.90 0.32
N THR A 101 -5.09 -1.96 1.57
CA THR A 101 -4.84 -0.77 2.43
C THR A 101 -3.83 0.17 1.77
N VAL A 102 -2.70 -0.36 1.28
CA VAL A 102 -1.69 0.45 0.58
C VAL A 102 -2.23 1.01 -0.74
N PHE A 103 -2.98 0.22 -1.49
CA PHE A 103 -3.66 0.71 -2.70
C PHE A 103 -4.56 1.90 -2.37
N ASP A 104 -5.43 1.76 -1.36
CA ASP A 104 -6.40 2.79 -0.97
C ASP A 104 -5.71 4.05 -0.44
N LEU A 105 -4.63 3.91 0.34
CA LEU A 105 -3.81 5.02 0.80
C LEU A 105 -3.26 5.83 -0.37
N VAL A 106 -2.69 5.18 -1.40
CA VAL A 106 -2.12 5.90 -2.54
C VAL A 106 -3.22 6.45 -3.45
N TYR A 107 -4.23 5.65 -3.79
CA TYR A 107 -5.29 6.02 -4.72
C TYR A 107 -6.09 7.22 -4.22
N ARG A 108 -6.44 7.22 -2.93
CA ARG A 108 -7.21 8.30 -2.30
C ARG A 108 -6.33 9.46 -1.83
N GLY A 109 -5.01 9.35 -1.97
CA GLY A 109 -4.08 10.31 -1.41
C GLY A 109 -4.26 10.44 0.10
N ALA A 110 -4.35 9.33 0.83
CA ALA A 110 -4.58 9.28 2.27
C ALA A 110 -5.81 10.12 2.68
N ASN A 111 -6.94 9.93 2.01
CA ASN A 111 -8.16 10.75 2.14
C ASN A 111 -7.91 12.26 1.93
N GLY A 112 -7.05 12.61 0.98
CA GLY A 112 -6.67 14.01 0.70
C GLY A 112 -5.53 14.55 1.56
N HIS A 113 -5.01 13.79 2.52
CA HIS A 113 -3.85 14.22 3.32
C HIS A 113 -2.52 14.12 2.58
N MET A 114 -2.47 13.42 1.45
CA MET A 114 -1.36 13.40 0.51
C MET A 114 -1.78 14.18 -0.76
N PRO A 115 -1.49 15.50 -0.82
CA PRO A 115 -1.90 16.35 -1.92
C PRO A 115 -1.21 15.98 -3.25
N ASP A 116 -1.79 16.38 -4.36
CA ASP A 116 -1.16 16.23 -5.67
C ASP A 116 0.18 16.98 -5.72
N GLY A 117 1.18 16.38 -6.37
CA GLY A 117 2.57 16.84 -6.36
C GLY A 117 3.42 16.32 -5.20
N SER A 118 2.80 15.69 -4.19
CA SER A 118 3.54 15.02 -3.12
C SER A 118 4.37 13.86 -3.65
N VAL A 119 5.46 13.54 -2.97
CA VAL A 119 6.27 12.36 -3.27
C VAL A 119 6.04 11.33 -2.18
N PHE A 120 5.75 10.09 -2.57
CA PHE A 120 5.66 8.97 -1.65
C PHE A 120 6.65 7.87 -1.97
N GLU A 121 7.14 7.20 -0.94
CA GLU A 121 7.94 5.99 -1.04
C GLU A 121 7.35 4.90 -0.14
N ILE A 122 7.75 3.65 -0.39
CA ILE A 122 7.27 2.50 0.38
C ILE A 122 8.47 1.78 0.95
N TRP A 123 8.43 1.58 2.26
CA TRP A 123 9.40 0.78 2.99
C TRP A 123 8.71 -0.51 3.43
N THR A 124 9.44 -1.61 3.48
CA THR A 124 8.98 -2.81 4.18
C THR A 124 9.86 -3.07 5.38
N PHE A 125 9.27 -3.60 6.44
CA PHE A 125 10.02 -4.03 7.62
C PHE A 125 9.46 -5.35 8.14
N GLY A 126 10.34 -6.26 8.54
CA GLY A 126 10.03 -7.60 9.04
C GLY A 126 11.22 -8.02 9.88
N ASP A 127 11.87 -9.13 9.54
CA ASP A 127 13.21 -9.44 10.07
C ASP A 127 14.31 -8.45 9.66
N THR A 128 14.07 -7.74 8.55
CA THR A 128 14.98 -6.80 7.91
C THR A 128 14.19 -5.65 7.33
N THR A 129 14.77 -4.45 7.38
CA THR A 129 14.14 -3.22 6.89
C THR A 129 14.66 -2.86 5.50
N THR A 130 13.75 -2.82 4.53
CA THR A 130 14.06 -2.43 3.15
C THR A 130 13.56 -1.01 2.86
N LEU A 131 14.46 -0.03 2.96
CA LEU A 131 14.13 1.40 2.77
C LEU A 131 14.06 1.88 1.31
N ARG A 132 14.69 1.15 0.38
CA ARG A 132 14.92 1.64 -1.00
C ARG A 132 14.54 0.66 -2.09
N GLY A 133 13.70 -0.32 -1.76
CA GLY A 133 13.21 -1.27 -2.76
C GLY A 133 12.14 -0.66 -3.69
N PHE A 134 11.44 0.38 -3.24
CA PHE A 134 10.45 1.13 -4.03
C PHE A 134 11.00 2.49 -4.43
N VAL A 135 11.05 2.78 -5.73
CA VAL A 135 11.50 4.08 -6.23
C VAL A 135 10.48 5.15 -5.88
N PRO A 136 10.87 6.27 -5.24
CA PRO A 136 9.94 7.34 -4.88
C PRO A 136 9.08 7.79 -6.06
N GLN A 137 7.78 7.94 -5.82
CA GLN A 137 6.78 8.28 -6.82
C GLN A 137 6.12 9.61 -6.49
N MET A 138 6.13 10.55 -7.43
CA MET A 138 5.30 11.75 -7.33
C MET A 138 3.83 11.40 -7.60
N LEU A 139 2.91 11.78 -6.73
CA LEU A 139 1.48 11.58 -6.89
C LEU A 139 0.91 12.68 -7.81
N SER A 140 0.17 12.32 -8.85
CA SER A 140 -0.60 13.27 -9.65
C SER A 140 -2.01 12.72 -9.92
N PRO A 141 -3.01 13.58 -10.14
CA PRO A 141 -4.40 13.14 -10.26
C PRO A 141 -4.58 12.15 -11.43
N ASP A 142 -3.86 12.38 -12.54
CA ASP A 142 -3.96 11.59 -13.77
C ASP A 142 -3.39 10.16 -13.65
N ASN A 143 -2.53 9.91 -12.67
CA ASN A 143 -1.83 8.62 -12.53
C ASN A 143 -2.02 7.95 -11.17
N ARG A 144 -2.91 8.45 -10.29
CA ARG A 144 -3.12 7.88 -8.96
C ARG A 144 -3.46 6.39 -9.00
N LEU A 145 -4.36 5.98 -9.91
CA LEU A 145 -4.75 4.58 -10.06
C LEU A 145 -3.55 3.69 -10.45
N GLN A 146 -2.74 4.16 -11.41
CA GLN A 146 -1.56 3.43 -11.87
C GLN A 146 -0.53 3.30 -10.74
N LYS A 147 -0.27 4.39 -10.00
CA LYS A 147 0.67 4.40 -8.87
C LYS A 147 0.20 3.56 -7.70
N ALA A 148 -1.09 3.58 -7.39
CA ALA A 148 -1.68 2.72 -6.37
C ALA A 148 -1.57 1.24 -6.73
N SER A 149 -1.83 0.89 -8.00
CA SER A 149 -1.65 -0.47 -8.52
C SER A 149 -0.20 -0.91 -8.44
N LEU A 150 0.75 -0.04 -8.82
CA LEU A 150 2.19 -0.29 -8.73
C LEU A 150 2.63 -0.50 -7.28
N ALA A 151 2.17 0.36 -6.36
CA ALA A 151 2.44 0.26 -4.93
C ALA A 151 1.96 -1.08 -4.36
N SER A 152 0.69 -1.45 -4.62
CA SER A 152 0.11 -2.71 -4.17
C SER A 152 0.80 -3.95 -4.75
N ALA A 153 1.17 -3.90 -6.05
CA ALA A 153 1.91 -4.97 -6.70
C ALA A 153 3.32 -5.14 -6.14
N TRP A 154 3.99 -4.04 -5.82
CA TRP A 154 5.31 -4.06 -5.20
C TRP A 154 5.24 -4.66 -3.79
N VAL A 155 4.27 -4.24 -2.97
CA VAL A 155 4.04 -4.83 -1.63
C VAL A 155 3.77 -6.33 -1.73
N ARG A 156 3.03 -6.80 -2.74
CA ARG A 156 2.83 -8.24 -2.98
C ARG A 156 4.14 -8.98 -3.24
N SER A 157 5.06 -8.36 -3.97
CA SER A 157 6.34 -8.99 -4.33
C SER A 157 7.36 -8.98 -3.18
N ALA A 158 7.14 -8.18 -2.15
CA ALA A 158 7.97 -8.18 -0.96
C ALA A 158 7.72 -9.44 -0.14
N THR A 159 8.78 -10.20 0.12
CA THR A 159 8.74 -11.44 0.90
C THR A 159 8.37 -11.15 2.35
N ASN A 160 7.48 -11.95 2.93
CA ASN A 160 7.24 -11.94 4.37
C ASN A 160 8.43 -12.60 5.07
N SER A 161 8.98 -11.95 6.09
CA SER A 161 10.22 -12.40 6.70
C SER A 161 10.15 -12.31 8.23
N GLY A 162 10.38 -13.45 8.87
CA GLY A 162 10.64 -13.62 10.30
C GLY A 162 9.77 -12.84 11.31
N PRO A 163 10.26 -12.72 12.56
CA PRO A 163 9.69 -11.83 13.55
C PRO A 163 10.03 -10.37 13.20
N THR A 164 9.13 -9.44 13.53
CA THR A 164 9.27 -8.02 13.25
C THR A 164 10.37 -7.38 14.12
N ASP A 165 11.39 -6.78 13.49
CA ASP A 165 12.38 -5.90 14.12
C ASP A 165 12.00 -4.43 13.88
N ILE A 166 11.18 -3.91 14.79
CA ILE A 166 10.77 -2.50 14.75
C ILE A 166 11.92 -1.55 15.15
N VAL A 167 12.95 -2.06 15.84
CA VAL A 167 14.08 -1.24 16.32
C VAL A 167 14.91 -0.78 15.13
N GLU A 168 15.15 -1.67 14.16
CA GLU A 168 15.84 -1.33 12.91
C GLU A 168 15.07 -0.25 12.13
N LEU A 169 13.74 -0.37 12.02
CA LEU A 169 12.90 0.68 11.43
C LEU A 169 13.04 1.99 12.21
N GLY A 170 13.04 1.94 13.54
CA GLY A 170 13.23 3.10 14.41
C GLY A 170 14.56 3.80 14.18
N ASP A 171 15.65 3.06 13.99
CA ASP A 171 16.97 3.63 13.70
C ASP A 171 17.05 4.25 12.31
N HIS A 172 16.43 3.61 11.32
CA HIS A 172 16.27 4.20 10.00
C HIS A 172 15.43 5.47 10.00
N LEU A 173 14.36 5.49 10.80
CA LEU A 173 13.58 6.69 11.02
C LEU A 173 14.45 7.77 11.64
N LYS A 174 15.17 7.52 12.75
CA LYS A 174 16.11 8.51 13.32
C LYS A 174 17.06 9.08 12.26
N GLY A 175 17.58 8.25 11.36
CA GLY A 175 18.43 8.70 10.25
C GLY A 175 17.71 9.55 9.20
N ALA A 176 16.51 9.16 8.78
CA ALA A 176 15.68 9.94 7.84
C ALA A 176 15.23 11.28 8.45
N VAL A 177 15.03 11.27 9.76
CA VAL A 177 14.52 12.35 10.58
C VAL A 177 15.62 13.34 10.94
N ALA A 178 16.85 12.88 11.14
CA ALA A 178 18.05 13.71 11.25
C ALA A 178 18.32 14.57 10.00
N LEU A 179 17.76 14.19 8.85
CA LEU A 179 17.84 15.01 7.66
C LEU A 179 16.90 16.20 7.70
N GLY A 180 16.13 16.48 8.78
CA GLY A 180 15.36 17.71 8.96
C GLY A 180 14.08 17.82 8.11
N TYR A 181 13.68 16.76 7.43
CA TYR A 181 12.51 16.81 6.56
C TYR A 181 11.20 16.82 7.36
N GLU A 182 10.25 17.63 6.91
CA GLU A 182 8.84 17.42 7.18
C GLU A 182 8.38 16.13 6.47
N LEU A 183 8.15 15.09 7.26
CA LEU A 183 7.82 13.75 6.78
C LEU A 183 6.52 13.28 7.43
N THR A 184 5.67 12.67 6.62
CA THR A 184 4.50 11.94 7.12
C THR A 184 4.70 10.46 6.86
N LEU A 185 4.72 9.69 7.94
CA LEU A 185 4.90 8.24 7.89
C LEU A 185 3.56 7.56 8.16
N PHE A 186 3.15 6.67 7.28
CA PHE A 186 2.05 5.73 7.50
C PHE A 186 2.63 4.36 7.79
N LEU A 187 2.48 3.87 9.03
CA LEU A 187 2.82 2.49 9.38
C LEU A 187 1.58 1.61 9.21
N VAL A 188 1.70 0.58 8.37
CA VAL A 188 0.68 -0.44 8.17
C VAL A 188 1.15 -1.71 8.87
N THR A 189 0.53 -2.06 10.00
CA THR A 189 0.99 -3.14 10.90
C THR A 189 -0.10 -4.12 11.26
N ALA A 190 0.29 -5.33 11.62
CA ALA A 190 -0.65 -6.31 12.18
C ALA A 190 -1.17 -5.86 13.57
N PRO A 191 -2.33 -6.35 14.00
CA PRO A 191 -2.91 -5.98 15.29
C PRO A 191 -2.14 -6.42 16.53
N VAL A 192 -1.27 -7.41 16.38
CA VAL A 192 -0.45 -7.98 17.48
C VAL A 192 0.93 -7.34 17.56
N THR A 193 1.29 -6.48 16.61
CA THR A 193 2.62 -5.90 16.49
C THR A 193 2.83 -4.80 17.53
N ARG A 194 3.97 -4.86 18.22
CA ARG A 194 4.38 -3.85 19.20
C ARG A 194 5.34 -2.86 18.58
N LEU A 195 5.06 -1.58 18.75
CA LEU A 195 5.87 -0.50 18.17
C LEU A 195 6.96 -0.01 19.13
N GLU A 196 7.70 -0.94 19.72
CA GLU A 196 8.79 -0.63 20.64
C GLU A 196 9.86 0.27 19.98
N GLY A 197 10.47 1.17 20.75
CA GLY A 197 11.48 2.10 20.23
C GLY A 197 10.95 3.33 19.48
N ILE A 198 9.64 3.38 19.16
CA ILE A 198 9.02 4.59 18.60
C ILE A 198 8.62 5.55 19.74
N PRO A 199 8.94 6.85 19.68
CA PRO A 199 8.44 7.83 20.64
C PRO A 199 6.91 7.80 20.79
N ARG A 200 6.40 7.96 22.01
CA ARG A 200 4.98 7.84 22.38
C ARG A 200 4.38 6.43 22.18
N VAL A 201 5.23 5.40 22.21
CA VAL A 201 4.82 3.98 22.08
C VAL A 201 3.68 3.58 23.01
N ASP A 202 3.65 4.04 24.27
CA ASP A 202 2.64 3.61 25.23
C ASP A 202 1.22 4.01 24.81
N GLN A 203 1.06 5.20 24.23
CA GLN A 203 -0.23 5.69 23.74
C GLN A 203 -0.68 4.92 22.51
N ILE A 204 0.26 4.65 21.59
CA ILE A 204 -0.01 3.91 20.36
C ILE A 204 -0.36 2.46 20.69
N ASN A 205 0.50 1.76 21.45
CA ASN A 205 0.28 0.38 21.86
C ASN A 205 -1.01 0.22 22.68
N GLY A 206 -1.33 1.17 23.56
CA GLY A 206 -2.60 1.15 24.29
C GLY A 206 -3.83 1.17 23.37
N PHE A 207 -3.79 1.93 22.26
CA PHE A 207 -4.85 1.91 21.26
C PHE A 207 -4.87 0.59 20.47
N LEU A 208 -3.69 0.07 20.08
CA LEU A 208 -3.60 -1.21 19.39
C LEU A 208 -4.22 -2.33 20.23
N ASP A 209 -3.88 -2.38 21.53
CA ASP A 209 -4.40 -3.35 22.50
C ASP A 209 -5.91 -3.31 22.63
N ALA A 210 -6.46 -2.11 22.83
CA ALA A 210 -7.90 -1.94 23.02
C ALA A 210 -8.73 -2.40 21.81
N ASN A 211 -8.10 -2.50 20.63
CA ASN A 211 -8.78 -2.79 19.36
C ASN A 211 -8.28 -4.08 18.68
N ALA A 212 -7.26 -4.76 19.24
CA ALA A 212 -6.58 -5.87 18.59
C ALA A 212 -7.52 -7.02 18.24
N GLU A 213 -8.37 -7.45 19.18
CA GLU A 213 -9.31 -8.57 18.98
C GLU A 213 -10.25 -8.33 17.79
N ARG A 214 -10.83 -7.13 17.72
CA ARG A 214 -11.72 -6.71 16.62
C ARG A 214 -10.98 -6.69 15.28
N MET A 215 -9.75 -6.20 15.26
CA MET A 215 -8.95 -6.13 14.04
C MET A 215 -8.52 -7.51 13.55
N ILE A 216 -8.09 -8.41 14.46
CA ILE A 216 -7.77 -9.81 14.16
C ILE A 216 -8.99 -10.53 13.58
N ALA A 217 -10.15 -10.39 14.22
CA ALA A 217 -11.39 -11.01 13.75
C ALA A 217 -11.77 -10.55 12.33
N SER A 218 -11.48 -9.29 11.99
CA SER A 218 -11.73 -8.72 10.67
C SER A 218 -10.59 -8.89 9.66
N ARG A 219 -9.45 -9.46 10.08
CA ARG A 219 -8.20 -9.58 9.29
C ARG A 219 -7.66 -8.26 8.74
N ARG A 220 -7.89 -7.16 9.47
CA ARG A 220 -7.47 -5.83 9.02
C ARG A 220 -6.18 -5.38 9.68
N PRO A 221 -5.29 -4.69 8.96
CA PRO A 221 -4.14 -4.04 9.56
C PRO A 221 -4.56 -2.72 10.24
N PHE A 222 -3.74 -2.26 11.18
CA PHE A 222 -3.81 -0.89 11.66
C PHE A 222 -3.05 0.05 10.74
N VAL A 223 -3.49 1.31 10.68
CA VAL A 223 -2.74 2.39 10.02
C VAL A 223 -2.42 3.47 11.04
N THR A 224 -1.14 3.57 11.39
CA THR A 224 -0.63 4.61 12.28
C THR A 224 0.01 5.72 11.45
N ALA A 225 -0.54 6.94 11.53
CA ALA A 225 0.06 8.10 10.90
C ALA A 225 0.94 8.84 11.91
N LEU A 226 2.21 9.04 11.59
CA LEU A 226 3.17 9.81 12.37
C LEU A 226 3.59 11.05 11.59
N ARG A 227 3.55 12.21 12.23
CA ARG A 227 4.14 13.46 11.74
C ARG A 227 5.50 13.61 12.34
N ILE A 228 6.49 13.75 11.46
CA ILE A 228 7.87 13.97 11.83
C ILE A 228 8.29 15.33 11.31
N GLN A 229 8.84 16.14 12.20
CA GLN A 229 9.33 17.48 11.90
C GLN A 229 10.57 17.72 12.75
N ASP A 230 11.59 18.34 12.16
CA ASP A 230 12.80 18.79 12.87
C ASP A 230 13.46 17.71 13.74
N GLY A 231 13.53 16.48 13.24
CA GLY A 231 14.18 15.41 13.99
C GLY A 231 13.26 14.66 14.97
N GLN A 232 11.97 14.99 15.08
CA GLN A 232 11.10 14.49 16.15
C GLN A 232 9.70 14.10 15.68
N ILE A 233 9.10 13.12 16.35
CA ILE A 233 7.68 12.80 16.18
C ILE A 233 6.86 13.83 16.93
N VAL A 234 6.24 14.76 16.19
CA VAL A 234 5.50 15.88 16.74
C VAL A 234 4.02 15.55 16.98
N ALA A 235 3.44 14.70 16.13
CA ALA A 235 2.04 14.24 16.26
C ALA A 235 1.86 12.80 15.75
N HIS A 236 0.84 12.12 16.25
CA HIS A 236 0.47 10.78 15.79
C HIS A 236 -1.04 10.56 15.84
N SER A 237 -1.51 9.56 15.11
CA SER A 237 -2.88 9.02 15.18
C SER A 237 -2.87 7.55 14.81
N VAL A 238 -3.68 6.74 15.47
CA VAL A 238 -3.85 5.32 15.13
C VAL A 238 -5.27 5.13 14.59
N ASN A 239 -5.40 4.46 13.46
CA ASN A 239 -6.66 4.29 12.75
C ASN A 239 -6.92 2.80 12.47
N ASP A 240 -8.17 2.37 12.65
CA ASP A 240 -8.63 0.99 12.39
C ASP A 240 -9.09 0.78 10.94
N SER A 241 -9.12 1.84 10.13
CA SER A 241 -9.42 1.78 8.70
C SER A 241 -8.80 2.94 7.93
N VAL A 242 -8.44 2.67 6.67
CA VAL A 242 -8.01 3.72 5.72
C VAL A 242 -9.14 4.71 5.45
N PHE A 243 -10.41 4.30 5.50
CA PHE A 243 -11.54 5.17 5.14
C PHE A 243 -11.89 6.19 6.22
N THR A 244 -11.58 5.89 7.47
CA THR A 244 -11.81 6.77 8.63
C THR A 244 -10.51 7.39 9.13
N MET A 245 -9.42 7.26 8.35
CA MET A 245 -8.11 7.73 8.78
C MET A 245 -8.10 9.25 8.95
N SER A 246 -7.74 9.69 10.15
CA SER A 246 -7.43 11.08 10.46
C SER A 246 -5.91 11.24 10.50
N VAL A 247 -5.34 12.13 9.69
CA VAL A 247 -3.92 12.48 9.79
C VAL A 247 -3.78 13.79 10.55
N PRO A 248 -3.04 13.83 11.67
CA PRO A 248 -2.85 15.06 12.43
C PRO A 248 -2.30 16.18 11.54
N PRO A 249 -2.70 17.45 11.74
CA PRO A 249 -2.08 18.56 11.02
C PRO A 249 -0.59 18.62 11.35
N MET A 250 0.23 19.04 10.38
CA MET A 250 1.63 19.33 10.65
C MET A 250 1.69 20.58 11.55
N PRO A 251 2.38 20.54 12.70
CA PRO A 251 2.55 21.74 13.50
C PRO A 251 3.40 22.76 12.74
N VAL A 252 3.20 24.03 13.07
CA VAL A 252 4.08 25.10 12.58
C VAL A 252 5.45 24.87 13.19
N SER A 253 6.48 24.77 12.36
CA SER A 253 7.85 24.60 12.87
C SER A 253 8.29 25.84 13.62
N ALA A 254 8.99 25.60 14.72
CA ALA A 254 9.63 26.65 15.50
C ALA A 254 10.93 27.15 14.84
N LEU A 255 11.51 26.36 13.92
CA LEU A 255 12.75 26.69 13.23
C LEU A 255 12.46 27.59 12.04
N THR A 256 13.29 28.62 11.89
CA THR A 256 13.29 29.47 10.70
C THR A 256 13.79 28.69 9.47
N ASP A 257 13.42 29.13 8.27
CA ASP A 257 13.90 28.50 7.03
C ASP A 257 15.42 28.50 6.90
N GLN A 258 16.08 29.52 7.47
CA GLN A 258 17.54 29.60 7.51
C GLN A 258 18.14 28.54 8.43
N GLU A 259 17.60 28.36 9.64
CA GLU A 259 18.06 27.32 10.56
C GLU A 259 17.84 25.93 9.97
N ARG A 260 16.68 25.71 9.33
CA ARG A 260 16.40 24.48 8.60
C ARG A 260 17.43 24.21 7.52
N GLU A 261 17.72 25.18 6.65
CA GLU A 261 18.74 24.99 5.61
C GLU A 261 20.12 24.73 6.20
N THR A 262 20.47 25.34 7.33
CA THR A 262 21.74 25.02 8.02
C THR A 262 21.77 23.59 8.54
N LEU A 263 20.67 23.10 9.13
CA LEU A 263 20.54 21.72 9.59
C LEU A 263 20.59 20.74 8.41
N PHE A 264 19.92 21.06 7.30
CA PHE A 264 19.96 20.27 6.07
C PHE A 264 21.38 20.21 5.50
N ALA A 265 22.07 21.35 5.41
CA ALA A 265 23.44 21.43 4.92
C ALA A 265 24.42 20.64 5.80
N GLU A 266 24.27 20.71 7.12
CA GLU A 266 25.06 19.94 8.07
C GLU A 266 24.80 18.44 7.94
N ALA A 267 23.52 18.02 7.88
CA ALA A 267 23.17 16.61 7.72
C ALA A 267 23.64 16.04 6.37
N ARG A 268 23.56 16.83 5.29
CA ARG A 268 24.14 16.48 3.98
C ARG A 268 25.66 16.34 4.07
N ARG A 269 26.34 17.25 4.77
CA ARG A 269 27.80 17.19 4.97
C ARG A 269 28.21 15.96 5.78
N ALA A 270 27.53 15.69 6.90
CA ALA A 270 27.78 14.52 7.75
C ALA A 270 27.59 13.21 6.96
N ARG A 271 26.58 13.14 6.10
CA ARG A 271 26.37 12.00 5.21
C ARG A 271 27.45 11.89 4.14
N ALA A 272 27.80 12.98 3.47
CA ALA A 272 28.85 12.99 2.47
C ALA A 272 30.21 12.59 3.06
N GLU A 273 30.46 12.92 4.34
CA GLU A 273 31.65 12.48 5.07
C GLU A 273 31.61 10.99 5.42
N ARG A 274 30.45 10.47 5.84
CA ARG A 274 30.26 9.03 6.10
C ARG A 274 30.36 8.17 4.83
N ASP A 275 29.87 8.68 3.71
CA ASP A 275 29.85 7.99 2.41
C ASP A 275 31.20 8.12 1.67
N LYS A 276 32.16 8.91 2.18
CA LYS A 276 33.53 8.87 1.65
C LYS A 276 34.09 7.47 1.89
N PRO A 277 34.62 6.80 0.85
CA PRO A 277 35.36 5.57 1.03
C PRO A 277 36.39 5.79 2.15
N PRO A 278 36.54 4.85 3.11
CA PRO A 278 37.58 4.95 4.14
C PRO A 278 38.87 5.31 3.42
N GLU A 279 39.41 6.49 3.73
CA GLU A 279 40.59 7.02 3.04
C GLU A 279 41.63 5.92 3.13
N GLU A 280 41.95 5.31 1.98
CA GLU A 280 42.76 4.11 1.89
C GLU A 280 44.04 4.43 2.62
N VAL A 281 44.17 3.92 3.85
CA VAL A 281 45.29 4.21 4.72
C VAL A 281 46.46 3.64 3.96
N LYS A 282 47.18 4.52 3.24
CA LYS A 282 48.31 4.14 2.41
C LYS A 282 49.13 3.23 3.31
N PRO A 283 49.33 1.95 2.93
CA PRO A 283 49.97 1.00 3.79
C PRO A 283 51.25 1.66 4.24
N VAL A 284 51.32 1.94 5.54
CA VAL A 284 52.53 2.47 6.16
C VAL A 284 53.55 1.44 5.79
N VAL A 285 54.42 1.79 4.83
CA VAL A 285 55.53 0.94 4.43
C VAL A 285 56.25 0.68 5.72
N ALA A 286 56.10 -0.52 6.25
CA ALA A 286 56.80 -0.94 7.43
C ALA A 286 58.26 -0.77 7.06
N VAL A 287 58.88 0.29 7.57
CA VAL A 287 60.33 0.44 7.55
C VAL A 287 60.80 -0.76 8.34
N VAL A 288 61.18 -1.81 7.60
CA VAL A 288 61.83 -3.01 8.12
C VAL A 288 63.08 -2.47 8.81
N THR A 289 62.94 -2.21 10.09
CA THR A 289 64.06 -1.85 10.94
C THR A 289 64.82 -3.16 11.10
N PRO A 290 66.06 -3.27 10.61
CA PRO A 290 66.81 -4.51 10.70
C PRO A 290 66.89 -4.93 12.18
N PRO A 291 66.75 -6.22 12.49
CA PRO A 291 66.74 -6.68 13.87
C PRO A 291 68.07 -6.34 14.54
N VAL A 292 68.02 -5.39 15.48
CA VAL A 292 69.11 -5.16 16.42
C VAL A 292 69.19 -6.40 17.30
N ARG A 293 70.17 -7.23 17.00
CA ARG A 293 70.56 -8.41 17.77
C ARG A 293 71.05 -7.92 19.13
N ARG A 294 70.15 -7.81 20.11
CA ARG A 294 70.52 -7.64 21.52
C ARG A 294 71.13 -8.96 21.98
N VAL A 295 72.45 -8.94 22.13
CA VAL A 295 73.20 -9.93 22.91
C VAL A 295 72.95 -9.58 24.36
N ASP A 296 72.17 -10.40 25.07
CA ASP A 296 72.12 -10.38 26.54
C ASP A 296 73.34 -11.14 27.07
N PRO A 297 74.26 -10.49 27.81
CA PRO A 297 75.29 -11.18 28.55
C PRO A 297 74.80 -11.43 29.97
N GLY A 298 74.58 -12.70 30.33
CA GLY A 298 74.51 -13.10 31.74
C GLY A 298 73.30 -13.93 32.15
N ILE A 299 73.12 -15.09 31.55
CA ILE A 299 72.41 -16.19 32.20
C ILE A 299 73.46 -17.29 32.45
N PRO A 300 73.76 -17.65 33.71
CA PRO A 300 74.63 -18.76 34.05
C PRO A 300 74.03 -20.08 33.56
N ASP A 301 74.86 -20.85 32.87
CA ASP A 301 74.67 -22.27 32.59
C ASP A 301 74.57 -23.05 33.90
N GLU A 302 73.42 -23.67 34.17
CA GLU A 302 73.37 -24.95 34.89
C GLU A 302 72.06 -25.71 34.58
N GLU A 303 72.28 -26.88 33.97
CA GLU A 303 71.39 -28.05 33.80
C GLU A 303 70.08 -27.91 33.00
N ARG A 304 70.00 -28.50 31.78
CA ARG A 304 69.70 -29.94 31.51
C ARG A 304 68.34 -30.35 32.12
N GLU A 305 67.42 -31.02 31.46
CA GLU A 305 67.39 -31.91 30.30
C GLU A 305 65.89 -32.17 30.03
N GLY A 306 65.45 -32.29 28.78
CA GLY A 306 64.06 -32.64 28.52
C GLY A 306 63.58 -32.35 27.11
N ALA A 307 64.14 -33.08 26.14
CA ALA A 307 63.67 -33.12 24.77
C ALA A 307 62.17 -33.45 24.66
N ILE A 308 61.46 -32.84 23.70
CA ILE A 308 60.66 -33.57 22.71
C ILE A 308 60.64 -32.75 21.41
N ILE A 309 61.09 -33.43 20.36
CA ILE A 309 61.08 -33.05 18.96
C ILE A 309 59.65 -33.18 18.43
N LEU A 310 59.13 -32.18 17.71
CA LEU A 310 58.22 -32.45 16.58
C LEU A 310 58.41 -31.41 15.47
N ARG A 311 59.21 -31.92 14.53
CA ARG A 311 59.55 -31.52 13.17
C ARG A 311 58.29 -31.22 12.35
N GLY A 312 58.40 -30.22 11.47
CA GLY A 312 57.26 -29.64 10.77
C GLY A 312 56.76 -30.42 9.56
N ASN A 313 55.73 -29.87 8.90
CA ASN A 313 55.80 -29.49 7.49
C ASN A 313 54.55 -28.66 7.10
N PRO A 314 54.69 -27.58 6.31
CA PRO A 314 53.59 -26.94 5.62
C PRO A 314 53.36 -27.63 4.27
N ARG A 315 52.10 -27.84 3.85
CA ARG A 315 51.81 -28.25 2.47
C ARG A 315 50.50 -27.63 1.97
N ASN A 316 50.66 -26.77 0.96
CA ASN A 316 49.64 -26.39 -0.01
C ASN A 316 49.04 -27.61 -0.71
N THR A 317 47.72 -27.57 -0.89
CA THR A 317 46.92 -28.23 -1.95
C THR A 317 45.56 -27.50 -1.88
N GLU A 318 45.19 -26.55 -2.73
CA GLU A 318 44.84 -26.69 -4.16
C GLU A 318 44.23 -28.05 -4.50
N SER A 319 42.90 -28.09 -4.59
CA SER A 319 42.12 -29.17 -5.19
C SER A 319 40.78 -28.63 -5.69
N THR A 320 40.75 -28.47 -7.01
CA THR A 320 39.70 -28.47 -8.03
C THR A 320 38.44 -29.32 -7.73
N PRO A 321 37.29 -29.04 -8.39
CA PRO A 321 35.96 -29.55 -8.03
C PRO A 321 35.73 -31.00 -8.45
N GLY A 322 35.12 -31.77 -7.55
CA GLY A 322 34.69 -33.15 -7.76
C GLY A 322 33.23 -33.25 -8.17
N GLU A 323 33.07 -33.75 -9.39
CA GLU A 323 31.92 -34.30 -10.09
C GLU A 323 31.05 -35.27 -9.25
N GLY A 324 29.76 -35.32 -9.61
CA GLY A 324 28.71 -35.94 -8.82
C GLY A 324 28.73 -37.48 -8.78
N GLN A 325 28.19 -37.99 -7.68
CA GLN A 325 27.72 -39.37 -7.56
C GLN A 325 26.39 -39.39 -6.80
N SER A 326 25.34 -39.83 -7.50
CA SER A 326 24.09 -40.28 -6.90
C SER A 326 24.32 -41.50 -5.99
N PRO A 327 23.64 -41.58 -4.83
CA PRO A 327 23.38 -42.85 -4.18
C PRO A 327 21.96 -43.34 -4.49
N LYS A 328 21.94 -44.61 -4.87
CA LYS A 328 20.84 -45.48 -5.21
C LYS A 328 20.28 -46.15 -3.94
N VAL A 329 18.96 -46.14 -3.81
CA VAL A 329 18.07 -47.16 -3.21
C VAL A 329 18.42 -47.70 -1.82
N GLY A 330 17.54 -47.40 -0.87
CA GLY A 330 17.29 -48.22 0.32
C GLY A 330 15.78 -48.36 0.52
N ALA A 331 15.24 -49.53 0.17
CA ALA A 331 13.86 -49.92 0.44
C ALA A 331 13.70 -50.25 1.93
N ALA A 332 12.73 -49.64 2.60
CA ALA A 332 12.25 -50.08 3.91
C ALA A 332 10.73 -50.16 3.87
N ALA A 333 10.24 -51.38 4.12
CA ALA A 333 8.85 -51.73 4.27
C ALA A 333 8.22 -50.96 5.43
N ASN A 334 6.97 -50.51 5.25
CA ASN A 334 6.16 -50.10 6.39
C ASN A 334 4.80 -50.77 6.32
N GLU A 335 4.47 -51.42 7.43
CA GLU A 335 3.29 -52.22 7.69
C GLU A 335 2.02 -51.35 7.73
N ALA A 336 0.95 -51.90 7.19
CA ALA A 336 -0.39 -51.36 7.31
C ALA A 336 -1.00 -51.71 8.68
N PRO A 337 -1.78 -50.81 9.31
CA PRO A 337 -2.81 -51.23 10.25
C PRO A 337 -4.21 -51.02 9.66
N ALA A 338 -4.89 -52.16 9.54
CA ALA A 338 -6.29 -52.45 9.77
C ALA A 338 -7.32 -51.30 9.75
N VAL A 339 -8.24 -51.47 8.80
CA VAL A 339 -9.60 -50.94 8.75
C VAL A 339 -10.39 -51.29 10.02
N SER A 340 -11.12 -50.33 10.58
CA SER A 340 -12.29 -50.59 11.42
C SER A 340 -13.43 -49.67 11.01
N GLN A 341 -14.42 -50.27 10.35
CA GLN A 341 -15.75 -49.74 10.07
C GLN A 341 -16.70 -50.20 11.18
N THR A 342 -17.31 -49.26 11.89
CA THR A 342 -18.59 -49.36 12.63
C THR A 342 -18.89 -47.93 13.05
N GLY A 343 -20.03 -47.27 12.85
CA GLY A 343 -21.39 -47.56 12.44
C GLY A 343 -22.20 -46.31 12.86
N PRO A 344 -23.35 -46.00 12.25
CA PRO A 344 -23.99 -44.69 12.37
C PRO A 344 -25.04 -44.66 13.49
N ASP A 345 -25.06 -43.60 14.31
CA ASP A 345 -26.29 -43.15 14.97
C ASP A 345 -26.10 -41.79 15.68
N ALA A 346 -26.92 -40.80 15.32
CA ALA A 346 -27.45 -39.74 16.19
C ALA A 346 -28.11 -38.63 15.35
N ARG A 347 -29.40 -38.85 15.11
CA ARG A 347 -30.48 -37.92 14.76
C ARG A 347 -30.44 -36.59 15.56
N PRO A 348 -30.54 -35.43 14.90
CA PRO A 348 -31.04 -34.21 15.54
C PRO A 348 -32.56 -34.10 15.33
N GLU A 349 -33.28 -33.88 16.42
CA GLU A 349 -34.71 -33.63 16.44
C GLU A 349 -35.08 -32.33 15.70
N GLU A 350 -36.09 -32.50 14.87
CA GLU A 350 -36.98 -31.50 14.30
C GLU A 350 -37.77 -30.81 15.42
N SER A 351 -37.70 -29.48 15.51
CA SER A 351 -38.72 -28.69 16.23
C SER A 351 -39.18 -27.55 15.34
N ALA A 352 -40.37 -27.75 14.80
CA ALA A 352 -41.14 -26.79 14.04
C ALA A 352 -41.81 -25.78 14.99
N ALA A 353 -41.72 -24.50 14.65
CA ALA A 353 -42.75 -23.52 14.99
C ALA A 353 -42.86 -22.51 13.85
N SER A 354 -43.69 -22.87 12.88
CA SER A 354 -44.20 -22.01 11.83
C SER A 354 -45.36 -21.19 12.40
N THR A 355 -45.27 -19.85 12.38
CA THR A 355 -46.45 -18.97 12.45
C THR A 355 -46.29 -17.79 11.48
N ASN A 356 -47.29 -17.71 10.59
CA ASN A 356 -47.63 -16.71 9.57
C ASN A 356 -47.05 -15.28 9.69
N PRO A 357 -46.69 -14.65 8.56
CA PRO A 357 -46.66 -13.20 8.44
C PRO A 357 -48.05 -12.67 8.03
N ALA A 358 -48.67 -11.88 8.91
CA ALA A 358 -49.86 -11.10 8.60
C ALA A 358 -49.47 -9.76 7.93
N THR A 359 -50.16 -9.48 6.84
CA THR A 359 -50.13 -8.24 6.06
C THR A 359 -50.59 -7.02 6.86
N PRO A 360 -49.88 -5.88 6.85
CA PRO A 360 -50.50 -4.59 7.18
C PRO A 360 -50.91 -3.82 5.92
N LYS A 361 -52.20 -3.47 5.91
CA LYS A 361 -52.89 -2.60 4.96
C LYS A 361 -52.59 -1.12 5.27
N PRO A 362 -52.60 -0.20 4.29
CA PRO A 362 -52.28 1.21 4.50
C PRO A 362 -53.52 2.02 4.95
N SER A 363 -53.34 2.98 5.86
CA SER A 363 -54.27 4.10 6.10
C SER A 363 -53.50 5.22 6.83
N VAL A 364 -53.26 6.37 6.19
CA VAL A 364 -54.09 7.58 6.14
C VAL A 364 -53.66 8.60 7.20
N VAL A 365 -53.01 9.66 6.69
CA VAL A 365 -53.16 11.10 7.02
C VAL A 365 -53.83 11.45 8.34
N THR A 366 -53.12 12.13 9.26
CA THR A 366 -53.52 13.44 9.84
C THR A 366 -52.34 14.10 10.60
N GLU A 367 -51.86 15.26 10.12
CA GLU A 367 -51.40 16.38 10.97
C GLU A 367 -52.65 17.02 11.65
N PRO A 368 -52.60 17.91 12.67
CA PRO A 368 -51.46 18.69 13.22
C PRO A 368 -51.48 18.84 14.78
N VAL A 369 -50.69 19.80 15.28
CA VAL A 369 -50.89 20.65 16.50
C VAL A 369 -49.84 20.48 17.61
N ASN A 370 -48.81 21.32 17.49
CA ASN A 370 -48.25 22.26 18.47
C ASN A 370 -48.97 22.36 19.85
N ASP A 371 -48.24 22.17 20.95
CA ASP A 371 -48.11 23.14 22.05
C ASP A 371 -47.36 22.54 23.26
N SER A 372 -46.42 23.33 23.78
CA SER A 372 -45.84 23.30 25.13
C SER A 372 -46.37 24.55 25.87
N PRO A 373 -46.17 24.83 27.18
CA PRO A 373 -45.74 24.03 28.34
C PRO A 373 -46.59 24.28 29.64
N ALA A 374 -46.31 23.57 30.74
CA ALA A 374 -46.46 23.93 32.19
C ALA A 374 -46.64 22.65 33.05
N SER A 375 -45.77 22.33 34.03
CA SER A 375 -45.59 22.88 35.39
C SER A 375 -46.60 22.36 36.45
N VAL A 376 -46.05 21.97 37.61
CA VAL A 376 -46.66 21.67 38.93
C VAL A 376 -47.34 20.29 39.07
N GLY A 377 -47.06 19.42 40.06
CA GLY A 377 -46.21 19.44 41.26
C GLY A 377 -46.59 18.31 42.24
N SER A 378 -45.73 18.06 43.25
CA SER A 378 -45.99 17.42 44.57
C SER A 378 -46.40 15.92 44.65
N GLY A 379 -45.90 15.05 45.53
CA GLY A 379 -45.04 15.19 46.72
C GLY A 379 -44.86 13.84 47.47
N ASN A 380 -44.20 13.92 48.65
CA ASN A 380 -43.81 12.92 49.67
C ASN A 380 -42.46 12.21 49.48
N GLU A 381 -41.36 12.65 50.11
CA GLU A 381 -40.96 12.63 51.54
C GLU A 381 -40.87 11.24 52.19
N THR A 382 -39.65 10.81 52.58
CA THR A 382 -39.28 10.47 53.98
C THR A 382 -37.75 10.39 54.17
N ALA A 383 -37.25 11.36 54.95
CA ALA A 383 -36.19 11.34 55.97
C ALA A 383 -34.84 10.59 55.79
N GLY A 384 -33.76 11.37 55.91
CA GLY A 384 -32.42 10.93 56.35
C GLY A 384 -31.33 11.97 56.08
N SER A 385 -30.83 12.65 57.11
CA SER A 385 -29.67 13.56 57.08
C SER A 385 -28.97 13.51 58.46
N PRO A 386 -27.74 14.02 58.64
CA PRO A 386 -26.50 13.89 57.85
C PRO A 386 -25.29 13.52 58.75
N PRO A 387 -24.04 13.55 58.24
CA PRO A 387 -23.14 14.53 58.86
C PRO A 387 -22.27 15.35 57.89
N THR A 388 -22.18 16.62 58.26
CA THR A 388 -21.18 17.67 58.06
C THR A 388 -19.72 17.21 57.92
N VAL A 389 -19.02 17.59 56.83
CA VAL A 389 -17.62 18.07 56.82
C VAL A 389 -17.39 19.03 55.64
N LEU A 390 -16.61 20.08 55.90
CA LEU A 390 -16.29 21.30 55.15
C LEU A 390 -15.67 21.14 53.74
N PRO A 391 -15.85 22.13 52.84
CA PRO A 391 -14.88 22.47 51.80
C PRO A 391 -13.98 23.65 52.23
N SER A 392 -12.66 23.44 52.13
CA SER A 392 -11.66 24.47 52.37
C SER A 392 -11.64 25.53 51.25
N THR A 393 -11.83 26.75 51.71
CA THR A 393 -11.52 28.03 51.08
C THR A 393 -10.04 28.17 50.74
N ASN A 394 -9.74 28.70 49.55
CA ASN A 394 -8.62 29.63 49.40
C ASN A 394 -8.98 30.71 48.36
N GLN A 395 -9.37 31.87 48.89
CA GLN A 395 -9.10 33.20 48.32
C GLN A 395 -7.58 33.40 48.21
N GLY A 396 -7.00 34.26 47.40
CA GLY A 396 -7.48 35.35 46.55
C GLY A 396 -6.24 36.10 46.04
N GLY A 397 -6.38 36.82 44.93
CA GLY A 397 -5.33 37.67 44.37
C GLY A 397 -5.95 38.63 43.38
N ILE A 398 -6.12 39.87 43.83
CA ILE A 398 -6.80 40.99 43.21
C ILE A 398 -5.83 41.71 42.26
N GLY A 399 -6.37 42.26 41.16
CA GLY A 399 -5.66 43.14 40.23
C GLY A 399 -6.42 43.18 38.89
N GLU A 400 -7.55 43.87 38.81
CA GLU A 400 -7.69 45.30 38.49
C GLU A 400 -7.90 45.51 36.98
N SER A 401 -8.89 46.34 36.70
CA SER A 401 -9.66 46.48 35.47
C SER A 401 -9.33 47.79 34.76
N ASP A 402 -9.15 47.75 33.44
CA ASP A 402 -9.33 48.85 32.49
C ASP A 402 -9.54 48.18 31.11
N THR A 403 -10.69 48.22 30.44
CA THR A 403 -11.46 49.32 29.84
C THR A 403 -10.67 50.17 28.83
N PHE A 404 -11.33 50.46 27.70
CA PHE A 404 -10.92 51.21 26.50
C PHE A 404 -10.17 50.38 25.45
N GLY A 405 -10.45 50.48 24.16
CA GLY A 405 -11.33 51.39 23.44
C GLY A 405 -11.04 51.20 21.95
N SER A 406 -12.09 51.06 21.16
CA SER A 406 -12.03 51.09 19.71
C SER A 406 -11.39 52.39 19.23
N SER A 407 -10.34 52.31 18.41
CA SER A 407 -9.92 53.40 17.52
C SER A 407 -9.15 52.83 16.33
N ALA A 408 -9.75 53.05 15.16
CA ALA A 408 -9.13 52.86 13.86
C ALA A 408 -8.09 53.95 13.63
N THR A 409 -6.89 53.55 13.18
CA THR A 409 -5.95 54.48 12.57
C THR A 409 -5.46 53.85 11.27
N ALA A 410 -5.87 54.47 10.16
CA ALA A 410 -5.32 54.24 8.84
C ALA A 410 -3.84 54.66 8.83
N VAL A 411 -2.96 53.78 8.36
CA VAL A 411 -1.55 54.10 8.09
C VAL A 411 -1.30 53.89 6.59
N SER A 412 -0.85 55.00 5.99
CA SER A 412 -0.47 55.18 4.59
C SER A 412 0.82 54.38 4.25
N PRO A 413 1.05 54.01 2.97
CA PRO A 413 2.14 53.11 2.59
C PRO A 413 3.49 53.83 2.50
N GLY A 414 4.49 53.31 3.19
CA GLY A 414 5.88 53.71 3.07
C GLY A 414 6.58 52.94 1.95
N ASN A 415 6.84 53.63 0.84
CA ASN A 415 7.72 53.18 -0.23
C ASN A 415 9.14 52.95 0.31
N THR A 416 9.61 51.70 0.27
CA THR A 416 11.04 51.38 0.46
C THR A 416 11.54 50.75 -0.84
N SER A 417 12.28 51.53 -1.61
CA SER A 417 12.98 51.09 -2.82
C SER A 417 14.17 50.22 -2.44
N LEU A 418 14.16 48.97 -2.90
CA LEU A 418 15.33 48.07 -2.90
C LEU A 418 16.14 48.26 -4.20
N PRO A 419 17.47 48.08 -4.15
CA PRO A 419 18.36 48.27 -5.30
C PRO A 419 18.26 47.12 -6.32
N PRO A 420 18.63 47.35 -7.59
CA PRO A 420 18.58 46.34 -8.64
C PRO A 420 19.67 45.29 -8.43
N GLY A 421 19.27 44.07 -8.08
CA GLY A 421 20.14 42.90 -8.09
C GLY A 421 20.13 42.24 -9.47
N ASP A 422 21.31 42.12 -10.07
CA ASP A 422 21.56 41.51 -11.37
C ASP A 422 20.97 40.10 -11.48
N SER A 423 19.87 39.98 -12.23
CA SER A 423 19.28 38.71 -12.61
C SER A 423 20.06 38.15 -13.79
N SER A 424 20.97 37.21 -13.51
CA SER A 424 21.54 36.33 -14.53
C SER A 424 20.40 35.50 -15.12
N ALA A 425 20.02 35.83 -16.35
CA ALA A 425 19.04 35.11 -17.14
C ALA A 425 19.54 33.68 -17.41
N LEU A 426 19.03 32.71 -16.65
CA LEU A 426 19.02 31.32 -17.07
C LEU A 426 17.93 31.17 -18.13
N SER A 427 18.36 31.04 -19.39
CA SER A 427 17.50 30.75 -20.53
C SER A 427 16.65 29.51 -20.23
N PRO A 428 15.31 29.58 -20.30
CA PRO A 428 14.48 28.40 -20.17
C PRO A 428 14.77 27.49 -21.36
N ILE A 429 15.24 26.27 -21.08
CA ILE A 429 15.22 25.18 -22.04
C ILE A 429 13.74 24.87 -22.30
N ALA A 430 13.21 25.42 -23.38
CA ALA A 430 11.89 25.10 -23.89
C ALA A 430 11.88 23.60 -24.20
N ALA A 431 11.26 22.81 -23.32
CA ALA A 431 10.88 21.44 -23.63
C ALA A 431 9.88 21.50 -24.78
N ASN A 432 10.37 21.25 -25.99
CA ASN A 432 9.60 21.23 -27.22
C ASN A 432 8.52 20.16 -27.05
N PRO A 433 7.21 20.50 -26.93
CA PRO A 433 6.16 19.50 -26.82
C PRO A 433 6.26 18.62 -28.08
N GLY A 434 6.51 17.33 -27.85
CA GLY A 434 6.89 16.39 -28.89
C GLY A 434 6.02 16.53 -30.13
N THR A 435 6.67 16.59 -31.28
CA THR A 435 6.05 16.55 -32.60
C THR A 435 5.51 15.14 -32.87
N TRP A 436 4.43 14.72 -32.19
CA TRP A 436 3.72 13.47 -32.50
C TRP A 436 2.77 13.61 -33.70
N LEU A 437 2.61 14.84 -34.23
CA LEU A 437 1.98 15.15 -35.51
C LEU A 437 2.95 15.04 -36.70
N THR A 438 3.94 14.16 -36.64
CA THR A 438 4.68 13.77 -37.84
C THR A 438 3.82 12.81 -38.66
N ALA A 439 4.00 12.79 -39.98
CA ALA A 439 3.26 11.89 -40.88
C ALA A 439 3.32 10.41 -40.42
N GLY A 440 4.41 10.01 -39.73
CA GLY A 440 4.54 8.69 -39.13
C GLY A 440 3.60 8.43 -37.95
N GLY A 441 3.36 9.42 -37.08
CA GLY A 441 2.42 9.30 -35.96
C GLY A 441 0.97 9.10 -36.41
N LEU A 442 0.56 9.82 -37.47
CA LEU A 442 -0.76 9.65 -38.09
C LEU A 442 -0.93 8.27 -38.73
N PHE A 443 0.13 7.71 -39.32
CA PHE A 443 0.08 6.36 -39.90
C PHE A 443 -0.12 5.28 -38.83
N VAL A 444 0.60 5.38 -37.70
CA VAL A 444 0.46 4.42 -36.58
C VAL A 444 -0.92 4.54 -35.94
N ALA A 445 -1.43 5.76 -35.72
CA ALA A 445 -2.79 5.96 -35.22
C ALA A 445 -3.85 5.39 -36.18
N GLY A 446 -3.69 5.59 -37.48
CA GLY A 446 -4.56 5.00 -38.50
C GLY A 446 -4.54 3.47 -38.47
N LEU A 447 -3.36 2.87 -38.34
CA LEU A 447 -3.20 1.40 -38.28
C LEU A 447 -3.87 0.82 -37.04
N CYS A 448 -3.72 1.46 -35.87
CA CYS A 448 -4.45 1.09 -34.65
C CYS A 448 -5.97 1.15 -34.86
N PHE A 449 -6.48 2.19 -35.53
CA PHE A 449 -7.91 2.34 -35.80
C PHE A 449 -8.43 1.22 -36.72
N PHE A 450 -7.67 0.84 -37.76
CA PHE A 450 -8.01 -0.27 -38.65
C PHE A 450 -8.02 -1.63 -37.93
N VAL A 451 -7.09 -1.87 -37.01
CA VAL A 451 -7.05 -3.11 -36.21
C VAL A 451 -8.28 -3.21 -35.30
N VAL A 452 -8.62 -2.11 -34.60
CA VAL A 452 -9.80 -2.07 -33.73
C VAL A 452 -11.09 -2.26 -34.55
N ALA A 453 -11.21 -1.58 -35.70
CA ALA A 453 -12.35 -1.74 -36.60
C ALA A 453 -12.46 -3.17 -37.14
N GLY A 454 -11.34 -3.80 -37.49
CA GLY A 454 -11.28 -5.19 -37.95
C GLY A 454 -11.72 -6.18 -36.86
N LEU A 455 -11.28 -5.99 -35.61
CA LEU A 455 -11.71 -6.80 -34.47
C LEU A 455 -13.21 -6.65 -34.20
N LEU A 456 -13.73 -5.43 -34.23
CA LEU A 456 -15.17 -5.18 -34.08
C LEU A 456 -15.99 -5.84 -35.19
N ALA A 457 -15.57 -5.69 -36.45
CA ALA A 457 -16.22 -6.35 -37.57
C ALA A 457 -16.21 -7.88 -37.44
N TRP A 458 -15.10 -8.45 -36.99
CA TRP A 458 -14.97 -9.89 -36.75
C TRP A 458 -15.91 -10.39 -35.63
N VAL A 459 -16.01 -9.66 -34.51
CA VAL A 459 -16.95 -9.97 -33.43
C VAL A 459 -18.40 -9.90 -33.92
N LEU A 460 -18.73 -8.88 -34.73
CA LEU A 460 -20.06 -8.74 -35.32
C LEU A 460 -20.37 -9.88 -36.31
N LEU A 461 -19.41 -10.30 -37.15
CA LEU A 461 -19.58 -11.46 -38.03
C LEU A 461 -19.77 -12.77 -37.24
N ARG A 462 -19.04 -12.95 -36.13
CA ARG A 462 -19.24 -14.11 -35.24
C ARG A 462 -20.63 -14.12 -34.62
N ARG A 463 -21.11 -12.96 -34.16
CA ARG A 463 -22.47 -12.83 -33.62
C ARG A 463 -23.55 -13.06 -34.66
N ALA A 464 -23.38 -12.57 -35.88
CA ALA A 464 -24.33 -12.80 -36.97
C ALA A 464 -24.51 -14.31 -37.25
N LYS A 465 -23.40 -15.07 -37.25
CA LYS A 465 -23.43 -16.54 -37.45
C LYS A 465 -24.11 -17.31 -36.30
N ALA A 466 -24.07 -16.80 -35.08
CA ALA A 466 -24.69 -17.46 -33.92
C ALA A 466 -26.22 -17.28 -33.83
N SER A 467 -26.82 -16.42 -34.68
CA SER A 467 -28.26 -16.10 -34.63
C SER A 467 -29.14 -16.93 -35.57
N ALA A 468 -28.57 -17.88 -36.32
CA ALA A 468 -29.35 -18.87 -37.07
C ALA A 468 -29.84 -19.99 -36.14
N GLY A 469 -30.71 -19.62 -35.18
CA GLY A 469 -31.46 -20.61 -34.41
C GLY A 469 -32.38 -21.43 -35.32
N PRO A 470 -32.69 -22.69 -34.97
CA PRO A 470 -33.58 -23.54 -35.76
C PRO A 470 -34.91 -22.82 -35.95
N SER A 471 -35.32 -22.65 -37.20
CA SER A 471 -36.56 -21.95 -37.56
C SER A 471 -37.75 -22.53 -36.79
N TYR A 472 -38.68 -21.68 -36.35
CA TYR A 472 -39.87 -22.09 -35.59
C TYR A 472 -40.68 -23.23 -36.24
N ILE A 473 -40.54 -23.42 -37.56
CA ILE A 473 -41.19 -24.49 -38.32
C ILE A 473 -40.71 -25.88 -37.85
N THR A 474 -39.43 -26.05 -37.58
CA THR A 474 -38.85 -27.34 -37.15
C THR A 474 -39.26 -27.72 -35.72
N ARG A 475 -39.53 -26.74 -34.85
CA ARG A 475 -40.05 -27.02 -33.49
C ARG A 475 -41.49 -27.54 -33.49
N SER A 476 -42.32 -27.11 -34.46
CA SER A 476 -43.73 -27.56 -34.49
C SER A 476 -43.90 -29.01 -34.92
N ILE A 477 -42.99 -29.55 -35.73
CA ILE A 477 -43.03 -30.96 -36.18
C ILE A 477 -42.66 -31.89 -35.01
N ASP A 478 -41.68 -31.50 -34.20
CA ASP A 478 -41.19 -32.32 -33.09
C ASP A 478 -42.20 -32.37 -31.91
N GLU A 479 -42.99 -31.32 -31.71
CA GLU A 479 -44.09 -31.33 -30.74
C GLU A 479 -45.28 -32.19 -31.16
N SER A 480 -45.53 -32.34 -32.47
CA SER A 480 -46.63 -33.17 -32.98
C SER A 480 -46.37 -34.68 -32.91
N SER A 481 -45.09 -35.08 -32.85
CA SER A 481 -44.66 -36.49 -32.72
C SER A 481 -44.76 -37.02 -31.28
N ARG A 482 -44.91 -36.12 -30.29
CA ARG A 482 -45.02 -36.48 -28.87
C ARG A 482 -46.47 -36.56 -28.34
N ARG A 483 -47.47 -36.41 -29.20
CA ARG A 483 -48.87 -36.71 -28.91
C ARG A 483 -49.30 -37.89 -29.76
#